data_AF-F4S9D4-F1
#
_entry.id   AF-F4S9D4-F1
#
_cell.length_a   1.000
_cell.length_b   1.000
_cell.length_c   1.000
_cell.angle_alpha   90.00
_cell.angle_beta   90.00
_cell.angle_gamma   90.00
#
_symmetry.space_group_name_H-M   'P 1'
#
loop_
_entity.id
_entity.type
_entity.pdbx_description
1 polymer ?
#
loop_
_entity_poly.entity_id
_entity_poly.type
_entity_poly.pdbx_seq_one_letter_code
_entity_poly.pdbx_strand_id
1 'polypeptide(L)'
;MWEYPQKRIRNVDKRKINRVPLQDLRTIDKKPTLQTHGFTYLSGGHIPGIQDVVEFSDAHKAILDSDSVALVKDLTGAELAISYGSFFRSSQGLRPLPIIHSDLSPQGAKFSRGELQEDFLKSEDPSRVKFGKYLKQGKKIVILNVWRPICVVQDNPLGICGWDSLLPEDALDFNITPTHAGNVIQAWRYREGQKWFYLSKQRSDEVYVFMQHDGTARNRHGINVPHASFTLQEDVGKVPQRTSFECRVIVIVESEGMWNKIHNRIKSFFN
;
A
#
# COMPACT_ATOMS: atom_id res chain seq x y z
N MET A 1 -1.44 -0.74 19.58
CA MET A 1 -2.87 -1.02 19.86
C MET A 1 -3.70 -0.25 18.84
N TRP A 2 -4.55 -0.96 18.09
CA TRP A 2 -5.47 -0.39 17.11
C TRP A 2 -6.77 -0.03 17.81
N GLU A 3 -7.03 1.26 18.03
CA GLU A 3 -8.33 1.74 18.48
C GLU A 3 -9.05 2.38 17.29
N TYR A 4 -9.91 1.61 16.65
CA TYR A 4 -10.96 2.18 15.82
C TYR A 4 -11.78 3.11 16.72
N PRO A 5 -12.04 4.38 16.37
CA PRO A 5 -12.87 5.25 17.19
C PRO A 5 -14.31 4.72 17.23
N GLN A 6 -14.59 3.85 18.20
CA GLN A 6 -15.84 3.10 18.33
C GLN A 6 -17.04 4.02 18.56
N LYS A 7 -16.81 5.23 19.08
CA LYS A 7 -17.87 6.16 19.52
C LYS A 7 -18.63 6.88 18.40
N ARG A 8 -18.16 6.85 17.15
CA ARG A 8 -18.82 7.57 16.02
C ARG A 8 -19.44 6.66 14.95
N ILE A 9 -19.31 5.34 15.06
CA ILE A 9 -19.96 4.39 14.16
C ILE A 9 -21.42 4.20 14.59
N ARG A 10 -22.31 5.15 14.30
CA ARG A 10 -23.73 4.94 14.59
C ARG A 10 -24.46 4.09 13.54
N ASN A 11 -23.90 3.90 12.33
CA ASN A 11 -24.64 3.31 11.19
C ASN A 11 -23.85 2.35 10.26
N VAL A 12 -22.71 1.78 10.68
CA VAL A 12 -22.09 0.68 9.89
C VAL A 12 -22.49 -0.63 10.54
N ASP A 13 -23.31 -1.42 9.85
CA ASP A 13 -23.61 -2.78 10.27
C ASP A 13 -22.32 -3.61 10.22
N LYS A 14 -21.72 -3.82 11.38
CA LYS A 14 -20.46 -4.55 11.57
C LYS A 14 -20.56 -6.04 11.16
N ARG A 15 -21.75 -6.53 10.80
CA ARG A 15 -22.00 -7.92 10.37
C ARG A 15 -22.30 -8.05 8.88
N LYS A 16 -22.36 -6.95 8.12
CA LYS A 16 -22.70 -7.01 6.70
C LYS A 16 -21.52 -7.58 5.90
N ILE A 17 -21.62 -8.86 5.58
CA ILE A 17 -20.73 -9.53 4.63
C ILE A 17 -21.18 -9.13 3.22
N ASN A 18 -20.30 -8.47 2.47
CA ASN A 18 -20.53 -8.17 1.06
C ASN A 18 -19.89 -9.27 0.21
N ARG A 19 -20.62 -9.75 -0.80
CA ARG A 19 -20.01 -10.54 -1.87
C ARG A 19 -19.42 -9.56 -2.88
N VAL A 20 -18.11 -9.60 -3.04
CA VAL A 20 -17.37 -8.67 -3.89
C VAL A 20 -16.82 -9.45 -5.09
N PRO A 21 -17.16 -9.07 -6.33
CA PRO A 21 -16.53 -9.65 -7.51
C PRO A 21 -15.03 -9.32 -7.52
N LEU A 22 -14.18 -10.35 -7.45
CA LEU A 22 -12.73 -10.20 -7.54
C LEU A 22 -12.26 -10.63 -8.93
N GLN A 23 -11.54 -9.74 -9.61
CA GLN A 23 -10.92 -10.02 -10.89
C GLN A 23 -9.51 -10.55 -10.66
N ASP A 24 -9.23 -11.75 -11.19
CA ASP A 24 -7.89 -12.32 -11.12
C ASP A 24 -6.97 -11.65 -12.15
N LEU A 25 -5.92 -11.00 -11.67
CA LEU A 25 -4.90 -10.35 -12.49
C LEU A 25 -4.16 -11.32 -13.42
N ARG A 26 -4.27 -12.64 -13.19
CA ARG A 26 -3.79 -13.67 -14.12
C ARG A 26 -4.53 -13.68 -15.46
N THR A 27 -5.81 -13.29 -15.47
CA THR A 27 -6.71 -13.50 -16.61
C THR A 27 -6.99 -12.23 -17.40
N ILE A 28 -6.39 -11.10 -17.02
CA ILE A 28 -6.59 -9.82 -17.70
C ILE A 28 -5.45 -9.54 -18.68
N ASP A 29 -5.81 -9.03 -19.87
CA ASP A 29 -4.83 -8.70 -20.91
C ASP A 29 -4.05 -7.41 -20.56
N LYS A 30 -4.76 -6.40 -20.07
CA LYS A 30 -4.20 -5.08 -19.73
C LYS A 30 -3.96 -4.98 -18.24
N LYS A 31 -2.70 -5.13 -17.84
CA LYS A 31 -2.29 -5.01 -16.44
C LYS A 31 -2.48 -3.58 -15.90
N PRO A 32 -2.92 -3.44 -14.64
CA PRO A 32 -3.04 -2.14 -13.99
C PRO A 32 -1.67 -1.49 -13.81
N THR A 33 -1.64 -0.17 -13.91
CA THR A 33 -0.45 0.65 -13.64
C THR A 33 -0.75 1.66 -12.53
N LEU A 34 0.30 2.21 -11.92
CA LEU A 34 0.18 3.26 -10.91
C LEU A 34 -0.65 4.46 -11.41
N GLN A 35 -0.61 4.78 -12.71
CA GLN A 35 -1.35 5.88 -13.31
C GLN A 35 -2.81 5.52 -13.62
N THR A 36 -3.05 4.30 -14.07
CA THR A 36 -4.40 3.90 -14.52
C THR A 36 -5.28 3.51 -13.34
N HIS A 37 -4.75 2.71 -12.41
CA HIS A 37 -5.52 2.11 -11.32
C HIS A 37 -4.98 2.45 -9.93
N GLY A 38 -3.84 3.15 -9.84
CA GLY A 38 -3.18 3.47 -8.57
C GLY A 38 -2.27 2.36 -8.05
N PHE A 39 -2.25 1.20 -8.73
CA PHE A 39 -1.43 0.06 -8.36
C PHE A 39 -0.89 -0.68 -9.59
N THR A 40 0.15 -1.46 -9.36
CA THR A 40 0.69 -2.44 -10.30
C THR A 40 1.16 -3.66 -9.51
N TYR A 41 1.53 -4.72 -10.22
CA TYR A 41 2.33 -5.81 -9.65
C TYR A 41 3.51 -6.12 -10.56
N LEU A 42 4.61 -6.59 -10.00
CA LEU A 42 5.81 -6.99 -10.74
C LEU A 42 6.14 -8.44 -10.39
N SER A 43 6.76 -9.15 -11.32
CA SER A 43 7.24 -10.53 -11.13
C SER A 43 8.76 -10.58 -11.27
N GLY A 44 9.41 -11.60 -10.70
CA GLY A 44 10.85 -11.80 -10.80
C GLY A 44 11.69 -11.10 -9.73
N GLY A 45 11.07 -10.44 -8.75
CA GLY A 45 11.77 -9.83 -7.62
C GLY A 45 12.18 -10.86 -6.57
N HIS A 46 12.99 -11.85 -6.93
CA HIS A 46 13.33 -12.96 -6.03
C HIS A 46 14.29 -12.51 -4.92
N ILE A 47 13.94 -12.79 -3.66
CA ILE A 47 14.83 -12.61 -2.51
C ILE A 47 15.22 -14.01 -2.02
N PRO A 48 16.48 -14.44 -2.18
CA PRO A 48 16.91 -15.77 -1.76
C PRO A 48 16.58 -16.09 -0.30
N GLY A 49 15.97 -17.26 -0.09
CA GLY A 49 15.64 -17.79 1.23
C GLY A 49 14.46 -17.14 1.93
N ILE A 50 13.78 -16.15 1.33
CA ILE A 50 12.65 -15.47 1.99
C ILE A 50 11.49 -16.43 2.30
N GLN A 51 11.24 -17.40 1.42
CA GLN A 51 10.19 -18.40 1.57
C GLN A 51 10.46 -19.40 2.69
N ASP A 52 11.71 -19.54 3.12
CA ASP A 52 12.14 -20.47 4.16
C ASP A 52 12.18 -19.79 5.55
N VAL A 53 11.81 -18.50 5.63
CA VAL A 53 11.80 -17.75 6.88
C VAL A 53 10.65 -18.23 7.77
N VAL A 54 11.00 -18.94 8.83
CA VAL A 54 10.09 -19.38 9.88
C VAL A 54 9.88 -18.27 10.92
N GLU A 55 10.96 -17.57 11.28
CA GLU A 55 10.94 -16.45 12.23
C GLU A 55 11.53 -15.19 11.59
N PHE A 56 10.77 -14.10 11.66
CA PHE A 56 11.19 -12.83 11.09
C PHE A 56 12.18 -12.11 12.02
N SER A 57 13.31 -11.69 11.46
CA SER A 57 14.36 -10.97 12.16
C SER A 57 14.52 -9.55 11.60
N ASP A 58 15.20 -8.69 12.35
CA ASP A 58 15.55 -7.34 11.87
C ASP A 58 16.44 -7.38 10.62
N ALA A 59 17.27 -8.42 10.45
CA ALA A 59 18.06 -8.62 9.25
C ALA A 59 17.18 -8.92 8.03
N HIS A 60 16.18 -9.81 8.16
CA HIS A 60 15.21 -10.07 7.10
C HIS A 60 14.43 -8.80 6.74
N LYS A 61 13.99 -8.06 7.77
CA LYS A 61 13.29 -6.78 7.59
C LYS A 61 14.16 -5.75 6.84
N ALA A 62 15.43 -5.62 7.19
CA ALA A 62 16.35 -4.69 6.54
C ALA A 62 16.58 -5.01 5.05
N ILE A 63 16.71 -6.30 4.70
CA ILE A 63 16.84 -6.75 3.30
C ILE A 63 15.59 -6.38 2.51
N LEU A 64 14.41 -6.70 3.06
CA LEU A 64 13.12 -6.42 2.40
C LEU A 64 12.83 -4.92 2.30
N ASP A 65 13.21 -4.13 3.31
CA ASP A 65 13.12 -2.67 3.28
C ASP A 65 14.00 -2.10 2.16
N SER A 66 15.25 -2.56 2.05
CA SER A 66 16.19 -2.13 1.00
C SER A 66 15.69 -2.48 -0.40
N ASP A 67 15.23 -3.73 -0.59
CA ASP A 67 14.61 -4.19 -1.84
C ASP A 67 13.38 -3.37 -2.21
N SER A 68 12.51 -3.09 -1.25
CA SER A 68 11.31 -2.27 -1.47
C SER A 68 11.65 -0.84 -1.90
N VAL A 69 12.68 -0.23 -1.28
CA VAL A 69 13.17 1.10 -1.68
C VAL A 69 13.75 1.07 -3.09
N ALA A 70 14.56 0.06 -3.43
CA ALA A 70 15.14 -0.09 -4.76
C ALA A 70 14.06 -0.24 -5.84
N LEU A 71 13.10 -1.14 -5.60
CA LEU A 71 11.94 -1.36 -6.48
C LEU A 71 11.16 -0.07 -6.72
N VAL A 72 10.90 0.70 -5.66
CA VAL A 72 10.18 1.98 -5.78
C VAL A 72 11.02 3.02 -6.52
N LYS A 73 12.33 3.10 -6.33
CA LYS A 73 13.20 3.99 -7.12
C LYS A 73 13.21 3.60 -8.60
N ASP A 74 13.26 2.31 -8.90
CA ASP A 74 13.23 1.82 -10.28
C ASP A 74 11.90 2.15 -10.95
N LEU A 75 10.79 1.89 -10.26
CA LEU A 75 9.45 2.23 -10.73
C LEU A 75 9.28 3.73 -10.94
N THR A 76 9.68 4.54 -9.95
CA THR A 76 9.37 5.98 -9.92
C THR A 76 10.38 6.85 -10.65
N GLY A 77 11.61 6.37 -10.79
CA GLY A 77 12.76 7.16 -11.22
C GLY A 77 13.24 8.19 -10.20
N ALA A 78 12.78 8.13 -8.94
CA ALA A 78 13.23 9.04 -7.89
C ALA A 78 14.67 8.75 -7.44
N GLU A 79 15.49 9.78 -7.26
CA GLU A 79 16.82 9.68 -6.67
C GLU A 79 16.72 9.34 -5.18
N LEU A 80 15.74 9.94 -4.49
CA LEU A 80 15.58 9.86 -3.04
C LEU A 80 14.25 9.20 -2.65
N ALA A 81 14.38 8.05 -2.00
CA ALA A 81 13.30 7.23 -1.47
C ALA A 81 13.73 6.64 -0.13
N ILE A 82 12.83 6.59 0.85
CA ILE A 82 13.09 6.09 2.20
C ILE A 82 11.95 5.15 2.63
N SER A 83 12.29 3.96 3.14
CA SER A 83 11.34 3.16 3.92
C SER A 83 11.20 3.79 5.31
N TYR A 84 9.97 4.15 5.68
CA TYR A 84 9.67 4.77 6.98
C TYR A 84 8.85 3.90 7.91
N GLY A 85 8.45 2.71 7.45
CA GLY A 85 7.71 1.76 8.25
C GLY A 85 7.46 0.48 7.48
N SER A 86 7.68 -0.65 8.13
CA SER A 86 7.41 -1.96 7.54
C SER A 86 7.13 -2.99 8.61
N PHE A 87 6.36 -4.01 8.24
CA PHE A 87 5.91 -5.03 9.16
C PHE A 87 5.48 -6.30 8.42
N PHE A 88 5.63 -7.43 9.12
CA PHE A 88 5.09 -8.71 8.69
C PHE A 88 3.63 -8.84 9.13
N ARG A 89 2.80 -9.36 8.24
CA ARG A 89 1.41 -9.74 8.50
C ARG A 89 1.28 -11.24 8.40
N SER A 90 0.77 -11.87 9.46
CA SER A 90 0.56 -13.31 9.57
C SER A 90 -0.56 -13.62 10.57
N SER A 91 -0.97 -14.89 10.63
CA SER A 91 -1.94 -15.37 11.63
C SER A 91 -1.45 -15.26 13.08
N GLN A 92 -0.13 -15.37 13.29
CA GLN A 92 0.52 -15.32 14.60
C GLN A 92 0.91 -13.90 15.04
N GLY A 93 0.85 -12.92 14.14
CA GLY A 93 1.23 -11.53 14.41
C GLY A 93 0.14 -10.54 14.00
N LEU A 94 0.53 -9.53 13.21
CA LEU A 94 -0.40 -8.53 12.71
C LEU A 94 -1.34 -9.18 11.67
N ARG A 95 -2.57 -9.48 12.09
CA ARG A 95 -3.49 -10.26 11.25
C ARG A 95 -3.88 -9.52 9.97
N PRO A 96 -4.15 -10.26 8.87
CA PRO A 96 -4.86 -9.74 7.71
C PRO A 96 -6.14 -8.99 8.11
N LEU A 97 -6.36 -7.81 7.53
CA LEU A 97 -7.50 -6.95 7.90
C LEU A 97 -8.62 -7.06 6.85
N PRO A 98 -9.79 -7.63 7.19
CA PRO A 98 -10.93 -7.77 6.27
C PRO A 98 -11.82 -6.53 6.25
N ILE A 99 -11.21 -5.34 6.37
CA ILE A 99 -11.89 -4.04 6.35
C ILE A 99 -11.31 -3.26 5.18
N ILE A 100 -12.18 -2.69 4.35
CA ILE A 100 -11.78 -1.86 3.21
C ILE A 100 -11.19 -0.55 3.73
N HIS A 101 -9.89 -0.36 3.49
CA HIS A 101 -9.16 0.81 3.96
C HIS A 101 -8.06 1.22 2.99
N SER A 102 -7.59 2.45 3.17
CA SER A 102 -6.26 2.88 2.76
C SER A 102 -5.51 3.36 3.99
N ASP A 103 -4.21 3.17 4.02
CA ASP A 103 -3.36 3.48 5.16
C ASP A 103 -3.30 4.97 5.50
N LEU A 104 -3.58 5.83 4.53
CA LEU A 104 -3.59 7.27 4.70
C LEU A 104 -4.86 7.86 4.09
N SER A 105 -5.50 8.78 4.80
CA SER A 105 -6.45 9.77 4.30
C SER A 105 -5.69 11.01 3.80
N PRO A 106 -6.32 11.96 3.08
CA PRO A 106 -5.66 13.21 2.71
C PRO A 106 -5.07 13.95 3.93
N GLN A 107 -5.83 14.03 5.02
CA GLN A 107 -5.37 14.65 6.27
C GLN A 107 -4.29 13.80 6.94
N GLY A 108 -4.44 12.47 6.90
CA GLY A 108 -3.47 11.51 7.42
C GLY A 108 -2.11 11.65 6.75
N ALA A 109 -2.09 11.76 5.42
CA ALA A 109 -0.86 12.00 4.66
C ALA A 109 -0.21 13.34 5.02
N LYS A 110 -1.00 14.41 5.23
CA LYS A 110 -0.48 15.71 5.69
C LYS A 110 0.15 15.61 7.09
N PHE A 111 -0.52 14.91 8.01
CA PHE A 111 -0.01 14.66 9.36
C PHE A 111 1.29 13.83 9.32
N SER A 112 1.28 12.68 8.64
CA SER A 112 2.44 11.81 8.49
C SER A 112 3.61 12.53 7.82
N ARG A 113 3.37 13.40 6.85
CA ARG A 113 4.42 14.24 6.26
C ARG A 113 5.11 15.13 7.31
N GLY A 114 4.35 15.72 8.22
CA GLY A 114 4.89 16.55 9.31
C GLY A 114 5.75 15.73 10.27
N GLU A 115 5.22 14.62 10.75
CA GLU A 115 5.94 13.69 11.64
C GLU A 115 7.25 13.20 11.00
N LEU A 116 7.20 12.75 9.74
CA LEU A 116 8.38 12.29 9.01
C LEU A 116 9.39 13.40 8.78
N GLN A 117 8.95 14.64 8.55
CA GLN A 117 9.86 15.78 8.45
C GLN A 117 10.64 15.97 9.76
N GLU A 118 9.96 15.94 10.91
CA GLU A 118 10.61 16.10 12.20
C GLU A 118 11.55 14.95 12.55
N ASP A 119 11.09 13.71 12.35
CA ASP A 119 11.88 12.49 12.57
C ASP A 119 13.14 12.50 11.70
N PHE A 120 12.98 12.74 10.39
CA PHE A 120 14.09 12.69 9.45
C PHE A 120 15.12 13.79 9.67
N LEU A 121 14.71 14.98 10.13
CA LEU A 121 15.64 16.06 10.48
C LEU A 121 16.49 15.75 11.72
N LYS A 122 16.03 14.85 12.60
CA LYS A 122 16.73 14.43 13.83
C LYS A 122 17.54 13.14 13.65
N SER A 123 17.43 12.49 12.49
CA SER A 123 18.11 11.23 12.20
C SER A 123 19.63 11.40 12.05
N GLU A 124 20.38 10.35 12.38
CA GLU A 124 21.82 10.26 12.10
C GLU A 124 22.10 9.85 10.64
N ASP A 125 21.12 9.30 9.92
CA ASP A 125 21.26 8.94 8.50
C ASP A 125 21.23 10.20 7.62
N PRO A 126 22.32 10.53 6.90
CA PRO A 126 22.38 11.71 6.03
C PRO A 126 21.30 11.73 4.95
N SER A 127 20.86 10.57 4.46
CA SER A 127 19.80 10.44 3.45
C SER A 127 18.45 10.84 4.03
N ARG A 128 18.15 10.44 5.26
CA ARG A 128 16.95 10.90 6.00
C ARG A 128 17.04 12.39 6.26
N VAL A 129 18.16 12.91 6.75
CA VAL A 129 18.34 14.36 6.98
C VAL A 129 18.15 15.16 5.68
N LYS A 130 18.70 14.70 4.55
CA LYS A 130 18.47 15.29 3.21
C LYS A 130 16.98 15.28 2.86
N PHE A 131 16.29 14.17 3.09
CA PHE A 131 14.84 14.04 2.87
C PHE A 131 14.05 15.02 3.74
N GLY A 132 14.33 15.10 5.04
CA GLY A 132 13.69 16.02 5.98
C GLY A 132 13.87 17.49 5.58
N LYS A 133 15.06 17.87 5.08
CA LYS A 133 15.30 19.21 4.51
C LYS A 133 14.42 19.48 3.30
N TYR A 134 14.25 18.52 2.39
CA TYR A 134 13.34 18.65 1.25
C TYR A 134 11.86 18.74 1.65
N LEU A 135 11.45 18.00 2.67
CA LEU A 135 10.10 18.12 3.23
C LEU A 135 9.86 19.53 3.77
N LYS A 136 10.82 20.09 4.52
CA LYS A 136 10.80 21.45 5.06
C LYS A 136 10.75 22.53 3.98
N GLN A 137 11.38 22.29 2.84
CA GLN A 137 11.31 23.16 1.65
C GLN A 137 9.99 23.05 0.89
N GLY A 138 9.05 22.21 1.33
CA GLY A 138 7.75 22.04 0.69
C GLY A 138 7.76 21.15 -0.56
N LYS A 139 8.84 20.39 -0.82
CA LYS A 139 8.88 19.47 -1.97
C LYS A 139 7.74 18.45 -1.90
N LYS A 140 7.07 18.21 -3.02
CA LYS A 140 6.00 17.22 -3.11
C LYS A 140 6.55 15.81 -2.90
N ILE A 141 5.69 14.93 -2.38
CA ILE A 141 6.04 13.54 -2.10
C ILE A 141 5.03 12.60 -2.74
N VAL A 142 5.45 11.37 -2.96
CA VAL A 142 4.56 10.24 -3.19
C VAL A 142 4.83 9.20 -2.11
N ILE A 143 3.79 8.53 -1.64
CA ILE A 143 3.86 7.41 -0.70
C ILE A 143 3.31 6.18 -1.40
N LEU A 144 4.11 5.12 -1.42
CA LEU A 144 3.80 3.84 -2.04
C LEU A 144 3.95 2.74 -0.99
N ASN A 145 3.02 1.80 -1.01
CA ASN A 145 3.17 0.54 -0.30
C ASN A 145 3.74 -0.49 -1.27
N VAL A 146 4.74 -1.21 -0.80
CA VAL A 146 5.27 -2.43 -1.41
C VAL A 146 4.76 -3.59 -0.58
N TRP A 147 4.03 -4.51 -1.22
CA TRP A 147 3.45 -5.67 -0.56
C TRP A 147 3.93 -6.96 -1.21
N ARG A 148 4.64 -7.77 -0.43
CA ARG A 148 5.33 -8.97 -0.87
C ARG A 148 4.83 -10.18 -0.08
N PRO A 149 4.31 -11.23 -0.73
CA PRO A 149 4.10 -12.51 -0.05
C PRO A 149 5.42 -13.13 0.37
N ILE A 150 5.46 -13.77 1.54
CA ILE A 150 6.65 -14.51 1.98
C ILE A 150 6.66 -15.90 1.35
N CYS A 151 5.49 -16.53 1.27
CA CYS A 151 5.26 -17.79 0.58
C CYS A 151 4.09 -17.64 -0.40
N VAL A 152 3.83 -18.69 -1.20
CA VAL A 152 2.70 -18.67 -2.14
C VAL A 152 1.39 -18.49 -1.37
N VAL A 153 0.62 -17.47 -1.74
CA VAL A 153 -0.68 -17.16 -1.14
C VAL A 153 -1.70 -18.22 -1.55
N GLN A 154 -2.07 -19.11 -0.62
CA GLN A 154 -3.08 -20.15 -0.85
C GLN A 154 -4.49 -19.69 -0.49
N ASP A 155 -4.60 -18.82 0.51
CA ASP A 155 -5.86 -18.30 1.02
C ASP A 155 -5.75 -16.81 1.30
N ASN A 156 -6.89 -16.23 1.64
CA ASN A 156 -7.00 -14.87 2.14
C ASN A 156 -6.23 -13.82 1.30
N PRO A 157 -6.42 -13.70 -0.02
CA PRO A 157 -5.61 -12.81 -0.85
C PRO A 157 -5.78 -11.35 -0.45
N LEU A 158 -4.76 -10.53 -0.75
CA LEU A 158 -4.91 -9.08 -0.73
C LEU A 158 -5.71 -8.69 -1.97
N GLY A 159 -6.88 -8.11 -1.75
CA GLY A 159 -7.65 -7.46 -2.80
C GLY A 159 -7.33 -5.97 -2.84
N ILE A 160 -7.20 -5.42 -4.05
CA ILE A 160 -6.91 -4.02 -4.31
C ILE A 160 -8.01 -3.45 -5.22
N CYS A 161 -8.58 -2.31 -4.85
CA CYS A 161 -9.58 -1.63 -5.65
C CYS A 161 -8.90 -0.65 -6.63
N GLY A 162 -9.21 -0.76 -7.92
CA GLY A 162 -8.79 0.22 -8.90
C GLY A 162 -9.40 1.58 -8.58
N TRP A 163 -8.55 2.61 -8.43
CA TRP A 163 -9.01 3.94 -8.03
C TRP A 163 -9.90 4.65 -9.06
N ASP A 164 -9.93 4.14 -10.29
CA ASP A 164 -10.67 4.63 -11.44
C ASP A 164 -12.14 4.25 -11.37
N SER A 165 -12.47 3.31 -10.48
CA SER A 165 -13.83 2.86 -10.18
C SER A 165 -14.42 3.47 -8.91
N LEU A 166 -13.64 4.26 -8.17
CA LEU A 166 -14.09 4.86 -6.91
C LEU A 166 -14.88 6.12 -7.17
N LEU A 167 -15.97 6.30 -6.40
CA LEU A 167 -16.61 7.60 -6.28
C LEU A 167 -16.22 8.26 -4.94
N PRO A 168 -16.26 9.59 -4.86
CA PRO A 168 -15.91 10.32 -3.64
C PRO A 168 -16.74 9.88 -2.43
N GLU A 169 -17.99 9.51 -2.64
CA GLU A 169 -18.93 9.11 -1.58
C GLU A 169 -18.63 7.70 -1.03
N ASP A 170 -17.73 6.95 -1.67
CA ASP A 170 -17.21 5.70 -1.11
C ASP A 170 -16.26 5.97 0.05
N ALA A 171 -15.55 7.10 0.05
CA ALA A 171 -14.68 7.49 1.15
C ALA A 171 -15.54 7.88 2.35
N LEU A 172 -15.41 7.14 3.45
CA LEU A 172 -16.12 7.45 4.69
C LEU A 172 -15.45 8.63 5.38
N ASP A 173 -16.15 9.76 5.47
CA ASP A 173 -15.72 10.90 6.26
C ASP A 173 -16.19 10.75 7.71
N PHE A 174 -15.24 10.44 8.59
CA PHE A 174 -15.48 10.36 10.02
C PHE A 174 -15.21 11.68 10.77
N ASN A 175 -14.86 12.75 10.06
CA ASN A 175 -14.42 14.04 10.63
C ASN A 175 -13.32 13.83 11.68
N ILE A 176 -12.34 12.98 11.35
CA ILE A 176 -11.19 12.71 12.20
C ILE A 176 -10.10 13.71 11.85
N THR A 177 -9.62 14.46 12.85
CA THR A 177 -8.37 15.21 12.76
C THR A 177 -7.25 14.29 13.22
N PRO A 178 -6.28 13.94 12.36
CA PRO A 178 -5.20 13.06 12.78
C PRO A 178 -4.34 13.71 13.87
N THR A 179 -4.03 12.92 14.89
CA THR A 179 -3.22 13.34 16.05
C THR A 179 -2.14 12.31 16.41
N HIS A 180 -2.20 11.12 15.82
CA HIS A 180 -1.20 10.07 15.94
C HIS A 180 -1.31 9.11 14.74
N ALA A 181 -0.31 8.26 14.53
CA ALA A 181 -0.31 7.29 13.40
C ALA A 181 -1.48 6.28 13.42
N GLY A 182 -2.26 6.20 14.49
CA GLY A 182 -3.41 5.29 14.60
C GLY A 182 -4.71 5.82 13.99
N ASN A 183 -4.79 7.11 13.69
CA ASN A 183 -6.02 7.74 13.16
C ASN A 183 -5.80 8.46 11.80
N VAL A 184 -4.77 8.04 11.06
CA VAL A 184 -4.44 8.57 9.72
C VAL A 184 -5.16 7.85 8.57
N ILE A 185 -5.86 6.75 8.83
CA ILE A 185 -6.43 5.85 7.82
C ILE A 185 -7.68 6.42 7.14
N GLN A 186 -7.86 6.08 5.86
CA GLN A 186 -9.11 6.28 5.13
C GLN A 186 -9.92 4.99 5.13
N ALA A 187 -11.11 5.00 5.72
CA ALA A 187 -12.05 3.89 5.58
C ALA A 187 -12.92 4.10 4.32
N TRP A 188 -13.35 2.99 3.73
CA TRP A 188 -14.15 3.02 2.51
C TRP A 188 -15.40 2.14 2.65
N ARG A 189 -16.47 2.57 2.00
CA ARG A 189 -17.68 1.79 1.80
C ARG A 189 -17.53 0.92 0.55
N TYR A 190 -18.00 -0.32 0.63
CA TYR A 190 -18.16 -1.12 -0.57
C TYR A 190 -19.33 -0.60 -1.42
N ARG A 191 -19.11 -0.54 -2.74
CA ARG A 191 -20.16 -0.33 -3.75
C ARG A 191 -19.95 -1.33 -4.89
N GLU A 192 -21.05 -1.84 -5.44
CA GLU A 192 -21.05 -2.81 -6.54
C GLU A 192 -20.30 -2.34 -7.80
N GLY A 193 -20.26 -1.04 -8.07
CA GLY A 193 -19.51 -0.47 -9.20
C GLY A 193 -17.98 -0.46 -9.03
N GLN A 194 -17.45 -0.80 -7.86
CA GLN A 194 -16.02 -0.86 -7.60
C GLN A 194 -15.38 -2.07 -8.29
N LYS A 195 -14.22 -1.86 -8.90
CA LYS A 195 -13.44 -2.91 -9.54
C LYS A 195 -12.33 -3.38 -8.61
N TRP A 196 -12.48 -4.60 -8.12
CA TRP A 196 -11.55 -5.23 -7.19
C TRP A 196 -10.70 -6.29 -7.90
N PHE A 197 -9.41 -6.30 -7.58
CA PHE A 197 -8.42 -7.16 -8.21
C PHE A 197 -7.65 -7.95 -7.16
N TYR A 198 -7.22 -9.14 -7.52
CA TYR A 198 -6.28 -9.96 -6.75
C TYR A 198 -5.42 -10.79 -7.71
N LEU A 199 -4.40 -11.48 -7.21
CA LEU A 199 -3.57 -12.38 -8.01
C LEU A 199 -3.70 -13.78 -7.41
N SER A 200 -4.30 -14.71 -8.15
CA SER A 200 -4.42 -16.09 -7.66
C SER A 200 -3.04 -16.73 -7.52
N LYS A 201 -2.88 -17.47 -6.42
CA LYS A 201 -1.61 -18.13 -6.05
C LYS A 201 -0.42 -17.18 -6.17
N GLN A 202 -0.56 -15.95 -5.66
CA GLN A 202 0.49 -14.94 -5.70
C GLN A 202 1.78 -15.52 -5.09
N ARG A 203 2.84 -15.56 -5.88
CA ARG A 203 4.14 -16.10 -5.47
C ARG A 203 4.95 -15.07 -4.70
N SER A 204 5.99 -15.51 -4.00
CA SER A 204 6.86 -14.63 -3.22
C SER A 204 7.70 -13.65 -4.05
N ASP A 205 7.91 -13.96 -5.34
CA ASP A 205 8.56 -13.07 -6.32
C ASP A 205 7.58 -12.12 -7.02
N GLU A 206 6.29 -12.14 -6.64
CA GLU A 206 5.24 -11.30 -7.20
C GLU A 206 4.83 -10.22 -6.19
N VAL A 207 5.18 -8.97 -6.49
CA VAL A 207 5.11 -7.86 -5.53
C VAL A 207 4.08 -6.85 -6.01
N TYR A 208 3.14 -6.50 -5.15
CA TYR A 208 2.28 -5.34 -5.41
C TYR A 208 3.00 -4.05 -5.05
N VAL A 209 2.82 -3.03 -5.88
CA VAL A 209 3.16 -1.66 -5.54
C VAL A 209 1.92 -0.80 -5.76
N PHE A 210 1.46 -0.11 -4.72
CA PHE A 210 0.23 0.66 -4.78
C PHE A 210 0.31 1.96 -3.99
N MET A 211 -0.36 2.98 -4.50
CA MET A 211 -0.25 4.35 -4.01
C MET A 211 -1.08 4.59 -2.76
N GLN A 212 -0.49 5.27 -1.79
CA GLN A 212 -1.16 5.73 -0.56
C GLN A 212 -1.19 7.26 -0.42
N HIS A 213 -0.42 7.99 -1.25
CA HIS A 213 -0.50 9.43 -1.40
C HIS A 213 0.31 9.91 -2.61
N ASP A 214 -0.22 10.86 -3.37
CA ASP A 214 0.51 11.63 -4.39
C ASP A 214 0.27 13.13 -4.15
N GLY A 215 1.32 13.83 -3.73
CA GLY A 215 1.31 15.26 -3.47
C GLY A 215 1.30 16.15 -4.73
N THR A 216 1.39 15.56 -5.92
CA THR A 216 1.28 16.25 -7.22
C THR A 216 -0.10 16.14 -7.85
N ALA A 217 -0.95 15.26 -7.34
CA ALA A 217 -2.30 15.08 -7.82
C ALA A 217 -3.07 16.42 -7.81
N ARG A 218 -3.55 16.83 -8.98
CA ARG A 218 -4.35 18.06 -9.15
C ARG A 218 -5.86 17.82 -8.94
N ASN A 219 -6.29 16.57 -8.67
CA ASN A 219 -7.70 16.17 -8.52
C ASN A 219 -7.87 14.99 -7.52
N ARG A 220 -9.04 14.32 -7.54
CA ARG A 220 -9.39 13.15 -6.70
C ARG A 220 -8.67 11.85 -7.07
N HIS A 221 -7.82 11.84 -8.11
CA HIS A 221 -6.92 10.74 -8.42
C HIS A 221 -5.64 10.92 -7.60
N GLY A 222 -4.98 9.85 -7.15
CA GLY A 222 -3.68 9.99 -6.48
C GLY A 222 -3.69 9.99 -4.96
N ILE A 223 -4.83 10.01 -4.27
CA ILE A 223 -4.79 10.17 -2.81
C ILE A 223 -4.55 8.84 -2.10
N ASN A 224 -5.15 7.73 -2.52
CA ASN A 224 -5.12 6.49 -1.75
C ASN A 224 -5.85 5.34 -2.47
N VAL A 225 -5.23 4.16 -2.50
CA VAL A 225 -5.80 2.94 -3.09
C VAL A 225 -6.44 2.07 -1.99
N PRO A 226 -7.75 1.78 -2.06
CA PRO A 226 -8.42 0.90 -1.11
C PRO A 226 -7.97 -0.53 -1.28
N HIS A 227 -7.74 -1.20 -0.16
CA HIS A 227 -7.36 -2.60 -0.13
C HIS A 227 -7.94 -3.28 1.12
N ALA A 228 -8.06 -4.59 1.05
CA ALA A 228 -8.52 -5.43 2.15
C ALA A 228 -8.05 -6.87 1.95
N SER A 229 -8.06 -7.64 3.03
CA SER A 229 -7.90 -9.09 2.93
C SER A 229 -9.27 -9.73 2.67
N PHE A 230 -9.39 -10.52 1.62
CA PHE A 230 -10.65 -11.16 1.23
C PHE A 230 -10.68 -12.63 1.64
N THR A 231 -11.83 -13.13 2.07
CA THR A 231 -12.04 -14.59 2.22
C THR A 231 -12.68 -15.11 0.95
N LEU A 232 -11.99 -16.00 0.23
CA LEU A 232 -12.56 -16.67 -0.94
C LEU A 232 -13.67 -17.63 -0.53
N GLN A 233 -14.58 -17.95 -1.44
CA GLN A 233 -15.76 -18.75 -1.11
C GLN A 233 -15.38 -20.17 -0.64
N GLU A 234 -14.36 -20.75 -1.26
CA GLU A 234 -13.76 -22.04 -0.93
C GLU A 234 -12.99 -22.04 0.40
N ASP A 235 -12.71 -20.86 0.96
CA ASP A 235 -11.96 -20.67 2.21
C ASP A 235 -12.83 -20.20 3.38
N VAL A 236 -14.15 -20.10 3.18
CA VAL A 236 -15.08 -19.76 4.25
C VAL A 236 -14.97 -20.77 5.39
N GLY A 237 -14.76 -20.25 6.60
CA GLY A 237 -14.58 -21.06 7.82
C GLY A 237 -13.14 -21.52 8.09
N LYS A 238 -12.20 -21.30 7.16
CA LYS A 238 -10.78 -21.58 7.38
C LYS A 238 -10.11 -20.42 8.12
N VAL A 239 -9.09 -20.74 8.91
CA VAL A 239 -8.21 -19.74 9.53
C VAL A 239 -7.22 -19.25 8.47
N PRO A 240 -7.18 -17.95 8.16
CA PRO A 240 -6.24 -17.40 7.18
C PRO A 240 -4.78 -17.74 7.52
N GLN A 241 -4.02 -18.24 6.54
CA GLN A 241 -2.61 -18.60 6.68
C GLN A 241 -1.65 -17.69 5.91
N ARG A 242 -2.15 -16.81 5.03
CA ARG A 242 -1.32 -15.85 4.28
C ARG A 242 -0.31 -15.13 5.18
N THR A 243 0.96 -15.19 4.77
CA THR A 243 2.05 -14.41 5.35
C THR A 243 2.67 -13.48 4.33
N SER A 244 2.78 -12.20 4.68
CA SER A 244 3.23 -11.14 3.77
C SER A 244 4.02 -10.06 4.51
N PHE A 245 4.91 -9.39 3.79
CA PHE A 245 5.61 -8.19 4.23
C PHE A 245 5.00 -6.96 3.56
N GLU A 246 4.76 -5.92 4.36
CA GLU A 246 4.34 -4.60 3.89
C GLU A 246 5.43 -3.59 4.22
N CYS A 247 5.84 -2.80 3.23
CA CYS A 247 6.80 -1.71 3.37
C CYS A 247 6.24 -0.41 2.80
N ARG A 248 6.34 0.67 3.57
CA ARG A 248 5.89 2.00 3.19
C ARG A 248 7.10 2.81 2.77
N VAL A 249 7.10 3.23 1.51
CA VAL A 249 8.20 3.99 0.91
C VAL A 249 7.70 5.38 0.57
N ILE A 250 8.41 6.39 1.06
CA ILE A 250 8.18 7.81 0.72
C ILE A 250 9.24 8.28 -0.26
N VAL A 251 8.83 8.95 -1.33
CA VAL A 251 9.72 9.48 -2.36
C VAL A 251 9.54 10.99 -2.55
N ILE A 252 10.61 11.69 -2.91
CA ILE A 252 10.55 13.10 -3.32
C ILE A 252 10.20 13.18 -4.79
N VAL A 253 9.25 14.05 -5.14
CA VAL A 253 8.96 14.34 -6.54
C VAL A 253 9.91 15.39 -7.08
N GLU A 254 10.72 15.02 -8.06
CA GLU A 254 11.80 15.86 -8.60
C GLU A 254 11.38 16.76 -9.77
N SER A 255 10.35 16.38 -10.53
CA SER A 255 9.81 17.19 -11.63
C SER A 255 8.36 16.78 -11.95
N GLU A 256 7.58 17.69 -12.57
CA GLU A 256 6.20 17.41 -13.02
C GLU A 256 6.09 16.24 -14.02
N GLY A 257 7.21 15.77 -14.59
CA GLY A 257 7.28 14.64 -15.52
C GLY A 257 7.62 13.28 -14.91
N MET A 258 7.69 13.15 -13.57
CA MET A 258 7.99 11.88 -12.90
C MET A 258 7.09 10.75 -13.43
N TRP A 259 5.77 10.94 -13.46
CA TRP A 259 4.80 9.95 -13.95
C TRP A 259 4.97 9.56 -15.42
N ASN A 260 5.52 10.43 -16.27
CA ASN A 260 5.81 10.12 -17.67
C ASN A 260 7.03 9.19 -17.80
N LYS A 261 8.03 9.33 -16.92
CA LYS A 261 9.18 8.40 -16.86
C LYS A 261 8.77 7.02 -16.37
N ILE A 262 7.85 6.96 -15.40
CA ILE A 262 7.27 5.73 -14.86
C ILE A 262 6.59 4.90 -15.97
N HIS A 263 5.82 5.54 -16.85
CA HIS A 263 5.13 4.88 -17.96
C HIS A 263 6.08 4.12 -18.90
N ASN A 264 7.23 4.74 -19.23
CA ASN A 264 8.21 4.13 -20.14
C ASN A 264 8.95 2.95 -19.49
N ARG A 265 9.26 3.04 -18.19
CA ARG A 265 9.93 1.95 -17.47
C ARG A 265 9.02 0.74 -17.26
N ILE A 266 7.75 0.95 -16.91
CA ILE A 266 6.80 -0.16 -16.70
C ILE A 266 6.60 -0.98 -17.98
N LYS A 267 6.56 -0.33 -19.16
CA LYS A 267 6.52 -1.06 -20.45
C LYS A 267 7.71 -2.01 -20.65
N SER A 268 8.89 -1.67 -20.11
CA SER A 268 10.09 -2.52 -20.19
C SER A 268 10.05 -3.74 -19.27
N PHE A 269 9.22 -3.75 -18.24
CA PHE A 269 9.08 -4.89 -17.32
C PHE A 269 8.00 -5.90 -17.76
N PHE A 270 7.16 -5.51 -18.72
CA PHE A 270 6.05 -6.33 -19.20
C PHE A 270 6.15 -6.76 -20.67
N ASN A 271 7.20 -6.32 -21.37
CA ASN A 271 7.66 -6.88 -22.65
C ASN A 271 8.80 -7.85 -22.38
#